data_AF-A0A4R1L9U6-F1
#
_entry.id   AF-A0A4R1L9U6-F1
#
_cell.length_a   1.000
_cell.length_b   1.000
_cell.length_c   1.000
_cell.angle_alpha   90.00
_cell.angle_beta   90.00
_cell.angle_gamma   90.00
#
_symmetry.space_group_name_H-M   'P 1'
#
loop_
_entity.id
_entity.type
_entity.pdbx_description
1 polymer ?
#
loop_
_entity_poly.entity_id
_entity_poly.type
_entity_poly.pdbx_seq_one_letter_code
_entity_poly.pdbx_strand_id
1 'polypeptide(L)'
;MIELTRLNGSALVVNSDLIKYAEASPDTTLTLVNGEKLVVLESCDEVVARVSAHRARLLADAAKLFPAGSAAAIAFASAMRVLDAEQAQQEPSTGSNIDGVHRRRKADY
;
A
#
# COMPACT_ATOMS: atom_id res chain seq x y z
N MET A 1 -13.43 1.08 -1.78
CA MET A 1 -13.41 2.16 -2.79
C MET A 1 -12.53 3.29 -2.30
N ILE A 2 -11.56 3.71 -3.12
CA ILE A 2 -10.72 4.89 -2.90
C ILE A 2 -10.95 5.90 -4.02
N GLU A 3 -10.93 7.18 -3.69
CA GLU A 3 -10.98 8.26 -4.67
C GLU A 3 -9.55 8.64 -5.08
N LEU A 4 -9.36 8.87 -6.37
CA LEU A 4 -8.11 9.21 -7.04
C LEU A 4 -8.41 10.25 -8.13
N THR A 5 -7.37 10.80 -8.74
CA THR A 5 -7.50 11.85 -9.74
C THR A 5 -6.82 11.43 -11.03
N ARG A 6 -7.54 11.46 -12.15
CA ARG A 6 -6.95 11.23 -13.47
C ARG A 6 -6.04 12.40 -13.88
N LEU A 7 -5.17 12.17 -14.86
CA LEU A 7 -4.29 13.24 -15.40
C LEU A 7 -5.05 14.47 -15.94
N ASN A 8 -6.30 14.28 -16.38
CA ASN A 8 -7.15 15.39 -16.83
C ASN A 8 -7.83 16.17 -15.68
N GLY A 9 -7.49 15.87 -14.42
CA GLY A 9 -8.06 16.50 -13.23
C GLY A 9 -9.44 15.97 -12.81
N SER A 10 -10.02 15.02 -13.56
CA SER A 10 -11.31 14.43 -13.18
C SER A 10 -11.16 13.42 -12.04
N ALA A 11 -12.12 13.44 -11.11
CA ALA A 11 -12.20 12.48 -10.02
C ALA A 11 -12.53 11.07 -10.55
N LEU A 12 -11.90 10.06 -9.95
CA LEU A 12 -12.05 8.65 -10.27
C LEU A 12 -12.15 7.85 -8.97
N VAL A 13 -13.21 7.06 -8.82
CA VAL A 13 -13.34 6.15 -7.68
C VAL A 13 -13.04 4.71 -8.13
N VAL A 14 -12.06 4.08 -7.49
CA VAL A 14 -11.57 2.74 -7.84
C VAL A 14 -11.77 1.77 -6.68
N ASN A 15 -12.06 0.51 -7.01
CA ASN A 15 -11.97 -0.56 -6.02
C ASN A 15 -10.50 -0.89 -5.74
N SER A 16 -10.03 -0.49 -4.55
CA SER A 16 -8.66 -0.72 -4.08
C SER A 16 -8.23 -2.18 -4.08
N ASP A 17 -9.17 -3.10 -3.86
CA ASP A 17 -8.86 -4.54 -3.74
C ASP A 17 -8.66 -5.20 -5.11
N LEU A 18 -9.02 -4.50 -6.19
CA LEU A 18 -8.80 -4.96 -7.57
C LEU A 18 -7.52 -4.38 -8.18
N ILE A 19 -6.79 -3.52 -7.46
CA ILE A 19 -5.48 -3.04 -7.89
C ILE A 19 -4.50 -4.20 -7.75
N LYS A 20 -3.92 -4.62 -8.88
CA LYS A 20 -2.92 -5.69 -8.92
C LYS A 20 -1.55 -5.16 -8.51
N TYR A 21 -1.14 -4.04 -9.09
CA TYR A 21 0.08 -3.31 -8.74
C TYR A 21 0.00 -1.85 -9.18
N ALA A 22 0.83 -1.01 -8.56
CA ALA A 22 1.05 0.39 -8.94
C ALA A 22 2.52 0.55 -9.36
N GLU A 23 2.77 1.26 -10.46
CA GLU A 23 4.11 1.57 -10.98
C GLU A 23 4.23 3.06 -11.28
N ALA A 24 5.40 3.65 -11.03
CA ALA A 24 5.67 5.05 -11.34
C ALA A 24 6.48 5.16 -12.65
N SER A 25 5.91 5.73 -13.73
CA SER A 25 6.65 6.03 -14.97
C SER A 25 5.86 6.88 -15.98
N PRO A 26 6.22 8.15 -16.24
CA PRO A 26 6.66 9.17 -15.27
C PRO A 26 5.55 9.51 -14.25
N ASP A 27 4.30 9.19 -14.59
CA ASP A 27 3.11 9.27 -13.74
C ASP A 27 2.80 7.90 -13.13
N THR A 28 1.91 7.85 -12.13
CA THR A 28 1.52 6.58 -11.51
C THR A 28 0.50 5.84 -12.37
N THR A 29 0.84 4.61 -12.76
CA THR A 29 -0.07 3.69 -13.45
C THR A 29 -0.51 2.58 -12.50
N LEU A 30 -1.82 2.44 -12.33
CA LEU A 30 -2.46 1.34 -11.63
C LEU A 30 -2.87 0.27 -12.65
N THR A 31 -2.35 -0.94 -12.48
CA THR A 31 -2.83 -2.10 -13.25
C THR A 31 -3.82 -2.87 -12.40
N LEU A 32 -5.04 -3.07 -12.89
CA LEU A 32 -6.07 -3.87 -12.23
C LEU A 32 -5.89 -5.37 -12.54
N VAL A 33 -6.55 -6.22 -11.76
CA VAL A 33 -6.48 -7.68 -11.91
C VAL A 33 -6.98 -8.19 -13.27
N ASN A 34 -7.87 -7.44 -13.93
CA ASN A 34 -8.37 -7.73 -15.28
C ASN A 34 -7.42 -7.24 -16.40
N GLY A 35 -6.30 -6.60 -16.06
CA GLY A 35 -5.36 -6.02 -17.02
C GLY A 35 -5.66 -4.58 -17.45
N GLU A 36 -6.76 -3.98 -16.97
CA GLU A 36 -7.06 -2.57 -17.20
C GLU A 36 -6.00 -1.67 -16.56
N LYS A 37 -5.59 -0.61 -17.27
CA LYS A 37 -4.59 0.35 -16.79
C LYS A 37 -5.22 1.72 -16.58
N LEU A 38 -4.97 2.30 -15.41
CA LEU A 38 -5.46 3.62 -15.02
C LEU A 38 -4.27 4.49 -14.65
N VAL A 39 -4.17 5.68 -15.25
CA VAL A 39 -3.11 6.64 -14.91
C VAL A 39 -3.69 7.73 -14.00
N VAL A 40 -3.02 7.96 -12.88
CA VAL A 40 -3.49 8.85 -11.81
C VAL A 40 -2.40 9.84 -11.40
N LEU A 41 -2.82 10.96 -10.80
CA LEU A 41 -1.92 12.01 -10.31
C LEU A 41 -1.30 11.65 -8.96
N GLU A 42 -1.94 10.80 -8.18
CA GLU A 42 -1.40 10.32 -6.92
C GLU A 42 -0.15 9.47 -7.13
N SER A 43 0.86 9.70 -6.31
CA SER A 43 2.04 8.83 -6.20
C SER A 43 1.68 7.42 -5.71
N CYS A 44 2.57 6.44 -5.93
CA CYS A 44 2.39 5.09 -5.37
C CYS A 44 2.18 5.10 -3.84
N ASP A 45 2.91 5.94 -3.11
CA ASP A 45 2.81 6.03 -1.66
C ASP A 45 1.46 6.59 -1.21
N GLU A 46 0.95 7.61 -1.91
CA GLU A 46 -0.39 8.15 -1.64
C GLU A 46 -1.49 7.13 -1.94
N VAL A 47 -1.34 6.34 -3.01
CA VAL A 47 -2.26 5.24 -3.31
C VAL A 47 -2.25 4.22 -2.16
N VAL A 48 -1.07 3.78 -1.72
CA VAL A 48 -0.93 2.85 -0.58
C VAL A 48 -1.57 3.43 0.68
N ALA A 49 -1.29 4.70 1.00
CA ALA A 49 -1.86 5.37 2.16
C ALA A 49 -3.40 5.42 2.11
N ARG A 50 -3.97 5.74 0.94
CA ARG A 50 -5.43 5.78 0.74
C ARG A 50 -6.06 4.39 0.87
N VAL A 51 -5.42 3.35 0.33
CA VAL A 51 -5.86 1.95 0.48
C VAL A 51 -5.86 1.54 1.95
N SER A 52 -4.74 1.75 2.65
CA SER A 52 -4.60 1.42 4.07
C SER A 52 -5.60 2.15 4.94
N ALA A 53 -5.79 3.46 4.71
CA ALA A 53 -6.78 4.26 5.42
C ALA A 53 -8.21 3.77 5.16
N HIS A 54 -8.53 3.37 3.93
CA HIS A 54 -9.85 2.80 3.62
C HIS A 54 -10.09 1.48 4.36
N ARG A 55 -9.12 0.57 4.36
CA ARG A 55 -9.21 -0.72 5.07
C ARG A 55 -9.30 -0.54 6.58
N ALA A 56 -8.50 0.35 7.16
CA ALA A 56 -8.54 0.68 8.57
C ALA A 56 -9.92 1.21 8.99
N ARG A 57 -10.51 2.12 8.20
CA ARG A 57 -11.88 2.61 8.43
C ARG A 57 -12.92 1.49 8.37
N LEU A 58 -12.85 0.64 7.35
CA LEU A 58 -13.76 -0.50 7.21
C LEU A 58 -13.72 -1.43 8.43
N LEU A 59 -12.52 -1.75 8.91
CA LEU A 59 -12.32 -2.60 10.09
C LEU A 59 -12.79 -1.90 11.37
N ALA A 60 -12.50 -0.61 11.53
CA ALA A 60 -12.95 0.16 12.69
C ALA A 60 -14.47 0.26 12.76
N ASP A 61 -15.15 0.41 11.62
CA ASP A 61 -16.61 0.46 11.57
C ASP A 61 -17.22 -0.91 11.83
N ALA A 62 -16.63 -1.98 11.29
CA ALA A 62 -17.05 -3.36 11.61
C ALA A 62 -16.91 -3.66 13.11
N ALA A 63 -15.84 -3.20 13.75
CA ALA A 63 -15.62 -3.41 15.19
C ALA A 63 -16.72 -2.77 16.06
N LYS A 64 -17.26 -1.62 15.66
CA LYS A 64 -18.34 -0.92 16.38
C LYS A 64 -19.67 -1.67 16.36
N LEU A 65 -19.87 -2.58 15.41
CA LEU A 65 -21.10 -3.38 15.30
C LEU A 65 -21.18 -4.47 16.37
N PHE A 66 -20.07 -4.81 17.02
CA PHE A 66 -20.06 -5.82 18.07
C PHE A 66 -20.18 -5.17 19.46
N PRO A 67 -21.09 -5.66 20.32
CA PRO A 67 -21.12 -5.24 21.71
C PRO A 67 -19.77 -5.51 22.39
N ALA A 68 -19.27 -4.52 23.13
CA ALA A 68 -18.04 -4.66 23.90
C ALA A 68 -18.16 -5.85 24.87
N GLY A 69 -17.16 -6.74 24.86
CA GLY A 69 -17.15 -7.96 25.67
C GLY A 69 -17.93 -9.15 25.09
N SER A 70 -18.57 -9.01 23.91
CA SER A 70 -19.12 -10.17 23.21
C SER A 70 -18.01 -11.13 22.78
N ALA A 71 -18.31 -12.43 22.72
CA ALA A 71 -17.37 -13.44 22.22
C ALA A 71 -16.87 -13.09 20.79
N ALA A 72 -17.74 -12.53 19.96
CA ALA A 72 -17.39 -12.04 18.62
C ALA A 72 -16.38 -10.87 18.67
N ALA A 73 -16.56 -9.90 19.57
CA ALA A 73 -15.61 -8.80 19.75
C ALA A 73 -14.25 -9.28 20.27
N ILE A 74 -14.24 -10.22 21.23
CA ILE A 74 -13.00 -10.79 21.79
C ILE A 74 -12.24 -11.58 20.72
N ALA A 75 -12.94 -12.40 19.92
CA ALA A 75 -12.35 -13.16 18.82
C ALA A 75 -11.77 -12.22 17.75
N PHE A 76 -12.52 -11.19 17.34
CA PHE A 76 -12.07 -10.19 16.37
C PHE A 76 -10.81 -9.44 16.85
N ALA A 77 -10.80 -8.96 18.10
CA ALA A 77 -9.65 -8.27 18.66
C ALA A 77 -8.41 -9.17 18.79
N SER A 78 -8.61 -10.45 19.11
CA SER A 78 -7.51 -11.43 19.20
C SER A 78 -6.92 -11.73 17.82
N ALA A 79 -7.74 -11.87 16.79
CA ALA A 79 -7.29 -12.07 15.42
C ALA A 79 -6.50 -10.85 14.89
N MET A 80 -6.95 -9.63 15.19
CA MET A 80 -6.25 -8.41 14.75
C MET A 80 -4.87 -8.24 15.39
N ARG A 81 -4.68 -8.62 16.66
CA ARG A 81 -3.38 -8.54 17.35
C ARG A 81 -2.30 -9.45 16.77
N VAL A 82 -2.69 -10.57 16.14
CA VAL A 82 -1.74 -11.49 15.51
C VAL A 82 -1.09 -10.84 14.29
N LEU A 83 -1.84 -10.03 13.53
CA LEU A 83 -1.35 -9.35 12.33
C LEU A 83 -0.31 -8.27 12.67
N ASP A 84 -0.50 -7.52 13.77
CA ASP A 84 0.46 -6.51 14.23
C ASP A 84 1.78 -7.15 14.71
N ALA A 85 1.72 -8.36 15.29
CA ALA A 85 2.89 -9.08 15.79
C ALA A 85 3.78 -9.64 14.67
N GLU A 86 3.20 -10.01 13.52
CA GLU A 86 3.96 -10.48 12.34
C GLU A 86 4.69 -9.33 11.63
N GLN A 87 4.09 -8.14 11.56
CA GLN A 87 4.73 -6.96 10.96
C GLN A 87 5.92 -6.44 11.78
N ALA A 88 5.87 -6.55 13.11
CA ALA A 88 6.99 -6.17 13.98
C ALA A 88 8.23 -7.07 13.83
N GLN A 89 8.10 -8.25 13.21
CA GLN A 89 9.23 -9.16 12.93
C GLN A 89 9.85 -8.95 11.54
N GLN A 90 9.28 -8.06 10.71
CA GLN A 90 9.76 -7.74 9.36
C GLN A 90 10.18 -6.26 9.24
N GLU A 91 10.98 -5.74 10.16
CA GLU A 91 11.82 -4.58 9.85
C GLU A 91 13.06 -5.07 9.07
N PRO A 92 13.32 -4.59 7.84
CA PRO A 92 14.50 -4.98 7.10
C PRO A 92 15.72 -4.24 7.66
N SER A 93 16.74 -5.00 8.02
CA SER A 93 18.11 -4.53 8.25
C SER A 93 18.66 -3.82 7.00
N THR A 94 18.34 -2.54 6.82
CA THR A 94 19.01 -1.69 5.82
C THR A 94 20.21 -1.02 6.49
N GLY A 95 21.22 -1.85 6.78
CA GLY A 95 22.55 -1.39 7.11
C GLY A 95 23.25 -0.93 5.83
N SER A 96 23.41 0.39 5.71
CA SER A 96 24.42 1.12 4.94
C SER A 96 25.46 0.26 4.20
N ASN A 97 25.37 0.20 2.86
CA ASN A 97 26.52 -0.13 2.02
C ASN A 97 26.53 0.77 0.78
N ILE A 98 26.86 2.05 1.01
CA ILE A 98 27.23 3.00 -0.05
C ILE A 98 28.61 3.59 0.25
N ASP A 99 29.62 2.73 0.36
CA ASP A 99 31.02 3.18 0.36
C ASP A 99 31.91 2.21 -0.44
N GLY A 100 32.42 2.71 -1.57
CA GLY A 100 33.28 2.00 -2.52
C GLY A 100 32.46 1.42 -3.68
N VAL A 101 32.55 1.90 -4.92
CA VAL A 101 33.74 1.80 -5.77
C VAL A 101 33.77 2.98 -6.76
N HIS A 102 34.39 4.09 -6.34
CA HIS A 102 35.09 4.98 -7.26
C HIS A 102 36.57 4.59 -7.29
N ARG A 103 36.95 3.65 -8.16
CA ARG A 103 38.34 3.52 -8.63
C ARG A 103 38.38 3.28 -10.13
N ARG A 104 38.93 4.29 -10.82
CA ARG A 104 39.45 4.28 -12.19
C ARG A 104 40.23 2.99 -12.50
N ARG A 105 40.08 2.46 -13.72
CA ARG A 105 41.22 2.21 -14.62
C ARG A 105 40.84 2.47 -16.07
N LYS A 106 41.75 3.18 -16.74
CA LYS A 106 41.85 3.40 -18.18
C LYS A 106 42.36 2.14 -18.90
N ALA A 107 42.13 2.11 -20.22
CA ALA A 107 42.74 1.26 -21.27
C ALA A 107 42.21 -0.19 -21.29
N ASP A 108 41.85 -0.82 -22.41
CA ASP A 108 42.38 -0.81 -23.79
C ASP A 108 41.28 -1.07 -24.84
N TYR A 109 41.27 -0.32 -25.96
CA TYR A 109 41.43 -0.76 -27.37
C TYR A 109 41.34 0.46 -28.31
#